data_AF-L7F1E2-F1
#
_entry.id   AF-L7F1E2-F1
#
_cell.length_a   1.000
_cell.length_b   1.000
_cell.length_c   1.000
_cell.angle_alpha   90.00
_cell.angle_beta   90.00
_cell.angle_gamma   90.00
#
_symmetry.space_group_name_H-M   'P 1'
#
loop_
_entity.id
_entity.type
_entity.pdbx_description
1 polymer ?
#
loop_
_entity_poly.entity_id
_entity_poly.type
_entity_poly.pdbx_seq_one_letter_code
_entity_poly.pdbx_strand_id
1 'polypeptide(L)'
;MFMAPDPGRARLRFAVRAVLGVGLAVTVCGLAGYSLTGAVTGGLAAMLALFTVTDATVRGQAVTTALLPAAGLPVLAAAAGLHDHPVARGLALLTVVGAGVYARRWGPRGHSLGVFAFMTFFVAQFLHAVPAQLPELYGAVLLSLLTASAVRFGLWCYERRTPPPPVPLAPTGERGLARATTRQAVQATVAAGFALVMGQLVSGDRWYWAVGATWWIFVNTTSRGETLVRGFRRVLGTVLGIALGLAVAVPVAGAAVPTAVLVAVCVFGIFYSAAVSYTWMMLSVTLLAELLYGLLGVLDPALLGVRLAETGVGALGALLAVVLVLPITTHATTDAWIQRALRCVHACTA
;
A
#
# COMPACT_ATOMS: atom_id res chain seq x y z
N MET A 1 9.42 -3.00 24.80
CA MET A 1 8.92 -1.62 24.97
C MET A 1 7.82 -1.38 23.92
N PHE A 2 7.03 -0.31 24.02
CA PHE A 2 6.29 0.32 22.91
C PHE A 2 4.78 0.05 22.76
N MET A 3 3.97 0.50 23.71
CA MET A 3 2.85 1.38 23.31
C MET A 3 3.35 2.81 23.44
N ALA A 4 3.68 3.44 22.31
CA ALA A 4 3.87 4.88 22.30
C ALA A 4 2.53 5.52 22.74
N PRO A 5 2.50 6.43 23.72
CA PRO A 5 1.28 7.13 24.11
C PRO A 5 0.58 7.72 22.87
N ASP A 6 -0.77 7.76 22.86
CA ASP A 6 -1.56 8.45 21.80
C ASP A 6 -2.19 9.73 22.37
N PRO A 7 -1.39 10.75 22.74
CA PRO A 7 -1.93 11.99 23.23
C PRO A 7 -2.80 12.63 22.13
N GLY A 8 -4.06 12.91 22.43
CA GLY A 8 -5.04 13.42 21.45
C GLY A 8 -5.80 12.35 20.65
N ARG A 9 -5.55 11.04 20.91
CA ARG A 9 -6.27 9.90 20.30
C ARG A 9 -6.29 9.92 18.77
N ALA A 10 -5.26 10.47 18.13
CA ALA A 10 -5.22 10.66 16.68
C ALA A 10 -5.17 9.32 15.95
N ARG A 11 -4.34 8.37 16.44
CA ARG A 11 -4.25 7.03 15.86
C ARG A 11 -5.55 6.26 16.06
N LEU A 12 -6.15 6.38 17.24
CA LEU A 12 -7.44 5.75 17.52
C LEU A 12 -8.54 6.27 16.56
N ARG A 13 -8.66 7.59 16.39
CA ARG A 13 -9.63 8.18 15.45
C ARG A 13 -9.39 7.72 14.01
N PHE A 14 -8.12 7.67 13.59
CA PHE A 14 -7.74 7.20 12.26
C PHE A 14 -8.15 5.74 12.04
N ALA A 15 -7.86 4.86 13.00
CA ALA A 15 -8.18 3.44 12.93
C ALA A 15 -9.69 3.15 13.02
N VAL A 16 -10.41 3.79 13.94
CA VAL A 16 -11.87 3.59 14.06
C VAL A 16 -12.59 4.06 12.79
N ARG A 17 -12.22 5.21 12.23
CA ARG A 17 -12.79 5.69 10.98
C ARG A 17 -12.50 4.73 9.82
N ALA A 18 -11.32 4.11 9.80
CA ALA A 18 -10.98 3.12 8.79
C ALA A 18 -11.85 1.87 8.88
N VAL A 19 -12.05 1.32 10.09
CA VAL A 19 -12.96 0.18 10.31
C VAL A 19 -14.38 0.53 9.87
N LEU A 20 -14.90 1.70 10.25
CA LEU A 20 -16.23 2.15 9.84
C LEU A 20 -16.33 2.33 8.33
N GLY A 21 -15.35 2.99 7.70
CA GLY A 21 -15.34 3.26 6.26
C GLY A 21 -15.22 2.00 5.42
N VAL A 22 -14.30 1.10 5.76
CA VAL A 22 -14.10 -0.17 5.05
C VAL A 22 -15.26 -1.13 5.32
N GLY A 23 -15.72 -1.23 6.56
CA GLY A 23 -16.87 -2.06 6.93
C GLY A 23 -18.14 -1.63 6.20
N LEU A 24 -18.47 -0.33 6.19
CA LEU A 24 -19.61 0.19 5.44
C LEU A 24 -19.45 -0.04 3.93
N ALA A 25 -18.25 0.15 3.37
CA ALA A 25 -18.02 -0.10 1.93
C ALA A 25 -18.28 -1.56 1.54
N VAL A 26 -17.80 -2.52 2.34
CA VAL A 26 -18.04 -3.95 2.12
C VAL A 26 -19.53 -4.28 2.28
N THR A 27 -20.19 -3.78 3.34
CA THR A 27 -21.63 -3.99 3.56
C THR A 27 -22.46 -3.45 2.41
N VAL A 28 -22.17 -2.22 1.95
CA VAL A 28 -22.89 -1.59 0.84
C VAL A 28 -22.68 -2.34 -0.48
N CYS A 29 -21.47 -2.87 -0.75
CA CYS A 29 -21.24 -3.73 -1.90
C CYS A 29 -22.08 -5.02 -1.83
N GLY A 30 -22.15 -5.66 -0.65
CA GLY A 30 -22.99 -6.84 -0.46
C GLY A 30 -24.48 -6.55 -0.63
N LEU A 31 -24.97 -5.43 -0.09
CA LEU A 31 -26.36 -4.98 -0.26
C LEU A 31 -26.68 -4.60 -1.72
N ALA A 32 -25.71 -4.11 -2.48
CA ALA A 32 -25.83 -3.84 -3.90
C ALA A 32 -25.80 -5.12 -4.77
N GLY A 33 -25.66 -6.31 -4.16
CA GLY A 33 -25.64 -7.58 -4.86
C GLY A 33 -24.31 -7.92 -5.54
N TYR A 34 -23.22 -7.21 -5.22
CA TYR A 34 -21.90 -7.58 -5.74
C TYR A 34 -21.40 -8.89 -5.12
N SER A 35 -20.64 -9.65 -5.91
CA SER A 35 -20.01 -10.88 -5.48
C SER A 35 -19.00 -10.64 -4.35
N LEU A 36 -18.55 -11.72 -3.71
CA LEU A 36 -17.45 -11.65 -2.74
C LEU A 36 -16.20 -10.98 -3.35
N THR A 37 -15.89 -11.30 -4.61
CA THR A 37 -14.76 -10.70 -5.36
C THR A 37 -14.94 -9.19 -5.52
N GLY A 38 -16.15 -8.75 -5.86
CA GLY A 38 -16.51 -7.33 -5.91
C GLY A 38 -16.38 -6.66 -4.55
N ALA A 39 -16.94 -7.25 -3.50
CA ALA A 39 -16.87 -6.72 -2.13
C ALA A 39 -15.44 -6.62 -1.59
N VAL A 40 -14.58 -7.61 -1.86
CA VAL A 40 -13.15 -7.58 -1.50
C VAL A 40 -12.42 -6.48 -2.26
N THR A 41 -12.68 -6.35 -3.57
CA THR A 41 -12.09 -5.29 -4.41
C THR A 41 -12.47 -3.91 -3.89
N GLY A 42 -13.75 -3.69 -3.63
CA GLY A 42 -14.29 -2.45 -3.09
C GLY A 42 -13.73 -2.13 -1.69
N GLY A 43 -13.71 -3.12 -0.79
CA GLY A 43 -13.14 -2.97 0.56
C GLY A 43 -11.66 -2.58 0.54
N LEU A 44 -10.85 -3.23 -0.32
CA LEU A 44 -9.44 -2.86 -0.51
C LEU A 44 -9.30 -1.45 -1.10
N ALA A 45 -10.14 -1.06 -2.06
CA ALA A 45 -10.15 0.30 -2.61
C ALA A 45 -10.48 1.36 -1.55
N ALA A 46 -11.50 1.13 -0.72
CA ALA A 46 -11.85 2.00 0.41
C ALA A 46 -10.70 2.10 1.42
N MET A 47 -10.10 0.95 1.77
CA MET A 47 -8.97 0.89 2.70
C MET A 47 -7.80 1.73 2.18
N LEU A 48 -7.45 1.59 0.90
CA LEU A 48 -6.36 2.35 0.29
C LEU A 48 -6.68 3.85 0.25
N ALA A 49 -7.89 4.25 -0.15
CA ALA A 49 -8.28 5.65 -0.16
C ALA A 49 -8.19 6.30 1.23
N LEU A 50 -8.61 5.59 2.28
CA LEU A 50 -8.52 6.05 3.66
C LEU A 50 -7.08 6.10 4.17
N PHE A 51 -6.21 5.21 3.68
CA PHE A 51 -4.84 5.06 4.14
C PHE A 51 -3.84 6.00 3.43
N THR A 52 -3.94 6.13 2.11
CA THR A 52 -2.90 6.78 1.30
C THR A 52 -3.14 8.28 1.13
N VAL A 53 -4.41 8.70 1.09
CA VAL A 53 -4.79 10.10 0.87
C VAL A 53 -4.44 10.92 2.11
N THR A 54 -3.34 11.66 1.98
CA THR A 54 -2.62 12.36 3.06
C THR A 54 -2.39 13.83 2.74
N ASP A 55 -3.12 14.39 1.76
CA ASP A 55 -3.11 15.82 1.46
C ASP A 55 -3.36 16.65 2.72
N ALA A 56 -2.65 17.77 2.84
CA ALA A 56 -2.69 18.61 4.04
C ALA A 56 -4.07 19.28 4.29
N THR A 57 -4.86 19.49 3.24
CA THR A 57 -6.17 20.15 3.34
C THR A 57 -7.29 19.17 2.99
N VAL A 58 -8.45 19.33 3.63
CA VAL A 58 -9.65 18.51 3.34
C VAL A 58 -10.05 18.61 1.86
N ARG A 59 -9.97 19.81 1.27
CA ARG A 59 -10.22 20.00 -0.17
C ARG A 59 -9.23 19.22 -1.02
N GLY A 60 -7.95 19.23 -0.66
CA GLY A 60 -6.92 18.41 -1.32
C GLY A 60 -7.22 16.93 -1.22
N GLN A 61 -7.61 16.44 -0.05
CA GLN A 61 -7.97 15.04 0.18
C GLN A 61 -9.18 14.62 -0.67
N ALA A 62 -10.22 15.47 -0.75
CA ALA A 62 -11.40 15.22 -1.58
C ALA A 62 -11.03 15.14 -3.07
N VAL A 63 -10.23 16.08 -3.56
CA VAL A 63 -9.74 16.07 -4.96
C VAL A 63 -8.90 14.82 -5.25
N THR A 64 -7.96 14.48 -4.38
CA THR A 64 -7.13 13.28 -4.57
C THR A 64 -8.00 12.02 -4.56
N THR A 65 -8.99 11.92 -3.67
CA THR A 65 -9.93 10.78 -3.61
C THR A 65 -10.74 10.67 -4.90
N ALA A 66 -11.25 11.79 -5.42
CA ALA A 66 -11.98 11.84 -6.69
C ALA A 66 -11.13 11.46 -7.91
N LEU A 67 -9.79 11.63 -7.83
CA LEU A 67 -8.86 11.23 -8.88
C LEU A 67 -8.42 9.76 -8.79
N LEU A 68 -8.67 9.05 -7.69
CA LEU A 68 -8.29 7.64 -7.55
C LEU A 68 -8.89 6.74 -8.65
N PRO A 69 -10.18 6.85 -9.03
CA PRO A 69 -10.73 6.07 -10.13
C PRO A 69 -10.03 6.33 -11.46
N ALA A 70 -9.66 7.58 -11.75
CA ALA A 70 -8.98 7.94 -12.99
C ALA A 70 -7.58 7.30 -13.09
N ALA A 71 -6.93 7.04 -11.96
CA ALA A 71 -5.66 6.32 -11.93
C ALA A 71 -5.84 4.79 -11.87
N GLY A 72 -6.82 4.30 -11.11
CA GLY A 72 -7.01 2.87 -10.83
C GLY A 72 -7.77 2.11 -11.92
N LEU A 73 -8.90 2.63 -12.40
CA LEU A 73 -9.77 1.90 -13.34
C LEU A 73 -9.08 1.57 -14.67
N PRO A 74 -8.31 2.48 -15.31
CA PRO A 74 -7.56 2.13 -16.52
C PRO A 74 -6.52 1.03 -16.27
N VAL A 75 -5.90 1.04 -15.09
CA VAL A 75 -4.92 0.02 -14.70
C VAL A 75 -5.60 -1.33 -14.43
N LEU A 76 -6.79 -1.32 -13.85
CA LEU A 76 -7.62 -2.52 -13.70
C LEU A 76 -7.99 -3.12 -15.05
N ALA A 77 -8.44 -2.27 -15.99
CA ALA A 77 -8.76 -2.67 -17.36
C ALA A 77 -7.56 -3.31 -18.05
N ALA A 78 -6.39 -2.65 -17.97
CA ALA A 78 -5.16 -3.14 -18.57
C ALA A 78 -4.72 -4.47 -17.93
N ALA A 79 -4.79 -4.60 -16.61
CA ALA A 79 -4.42 -5.82 -15.92
C ALA A 79 -5.34 -7.01 -16.27
N ALA A 80 -6.66 -6.77 -16.37
CA ALA A 80 -7.63 -7.77 -16.76
C ALA A 80 -7.54 -8.14 -18.25
N GLY A 81 -7.34 -7.15 -19.14
CA GLY A 81 -7.18 -7.39 -20.58
C GLY A 81 -5.88 -8.12 -20.93
N LEU A 82 -4.83 -7.96 -20.12
CA LEU A 82 -3.56 -8.65 -20.28
C LEU A 82 -3.50 -10.00 -19.53
N HIS A 83 -4.64 -10.50 -19.03
CA HIS A 83 -4.70 -11.72 -18.22
C HIS A 83 -3.98 -12.91 -18.88
N ASP A 84 -4.27 -13.16 -20.16
CA ASP A 84 -3.73 -14.28 -20.96
C ASP A 84 -2.35 -14.00 -21.57
N HIS A 85 -1.77 -12.81 -21.34
CA HIS A 85 -0.52 -12.36 -21.96
C HIS A 85 0.56 -12.14 -20.89
N PRO A 86 1.19 -13.21 -20.36
CA PRO A 86 2.02 -13.13 -19.15
C PRO A 86 3.19 -12.14 -19.27
N VAL A 87 3.85 -12.07 -20.43
CA VAL A 87 4.96 -11.15 -20.67
C VAL A 87 4.47 -9.69 -20.71
N ALA A 88 3.42 -9.41 -21.47
CA ALA A 88 2.86 -8.06 -21.55
C ALA A 88 2.29 -7.60 -20.20
N ARG A 89 1.65 -8.50 -19.44
CA ARG A 89 1.19 -8.27 -18.08
C ARG A 89 2.34 -7.90 -17.14
N GLY A 90 3.46 -8.62 -17.23
CA GLY A 90 4.66 -8.31 -16.46
C GLY A 90 5.25 -6.93 -16.80
N LEU A 91 5.39 -6.61 -18.08
CA LEU A 91 5.87 -5.30 -18.54
C LEU A 91 4.94 -4.15 -18.13
N ALA A 92 3.62 -4.37 -18.20
CA ALA A 92 2.63 -3.42 -17.72
C ALA A 92 2.76 -3.17 -16.21
N LEU A 93 2.92 -4.23 -15.41
CA LEU A 93 3.15 -4.07 -13.97
C LEU A 93 4.42 -3.27 -13.68
N LEU A 94 5.54 -3.57 -14.36
CA LEU A 94 6.79 -2.83 -14.17
C LEU A 94 6.64 -1.35 -14.54
N THR A 95 5.88 -1.06 -15.59
CA THR A 95 5.54 0.30 -15.99
C THR A 95 4.73 1.00 -14.90
N VAL A 96 3.72 0.34 -14.33
CA VAL A 96 2.91 0.88 -13.22
C VAL A 96 3.75 1.10 -11.96
N VAL A 97 4.67 0.18 -11.64
CA VAL A 97 5.63 0.33 -10.53
C VAL A 97 6.48 1.58 -10.72
N GLY A 98 7.15 1.70 -11.87
CA GLY A 98 8.03 2.82 -12.16
C GLY A 98 7.29 4.15 -12.19
N ALA A 99 6.16 4.21 -12.90
CA ALA A 99 5.31 5.40 -12.98
C ALA A 99 4.75 5.79 -11.60
N GLY A 100 4.30 4.83 -10.79
CA GLY A 100 3.75 5.07 -9.46
C GLY A 100 4.78 5.58 -8.46
N VAL A 101 6.01 5.06 -8.50
CA VAL A 101 7.11 5.58 -7.67
C VAL A 101 7.55 6.97 -8.16
N TYR A 102 7.67 7.15 -9.47
CA TYR A 102 8.00 8.44 -10.06
C TYR A 102 6.97 9.52 -9.73
N ALA A 103 5.68 9.15 -9.64
CA ALA A 103 4.60 10.06 -9.32
C ALA A 103 4.70 10.71 -7.93
N ARG A 104 5.44 10.11 -7.00
CA ARG A 104 5.67 10.67 -5.65
C ARG A 104 6.32 12.06 -5.66
N ARG A 105 6.96 12.43 -6.77
CA ARG A 105 7.52 13.76 -7.00
C ARG A 105 6.50 14.90 -6.94
N TRP A 106 5.21 14.60 -7.13
CA TRP A 106 4.09 15.53 -7.01
C TRP A 106 3.46 15.51 -5.61
N GLY A 107 4.21 15.08 -4.60
CA GLY A 107 3.80 15.12 -3.20
C GLY A 107 2.76 14.05 -2.82
N PRO A 108 1.95 14.30 -1.77
CA PRO A 108 0.98 13.33 -1.24
C PRO A 108 -0.03 12.82 -2.28
N ARG A 109 -0.45 13.69 -3.20
CA ARG A 109 -1.39 13.33 -4.28
C ARG A 109 -0.76 12.33 -5.24
N GLY A 110 0.43 12.65 -5.77
CA GLY A 110 1.13 11.75 -6.68
C GLY A 110 1.50 10.42 -6.03
N HIS A 111 1.84 10.43 -4.73
CA HIS A 111 2.00 9.23 -3.93
C HIS A 111 0.72 8.39 -3.88
N SER A 112 -0.41 9.00 -3.51
CA SER A 112 -1.71 8.30 -3.40
C SER A 112 -2.16 7.68 -4.71
N LEU A 113 -2.08 8.43 -5.81
CA LEU A 113 -2.45 7.93 -7.14
C LEU A 113 -1.55 6.78 -7.58
N GLY A 114 -0.25 6.87 -7.33
CA GLY A 114 0.70 5.81 -7.62
C GLY A 114 0.47 4.54 -6.80
N VAL A 115 0.16 4.66 -5.50
CA VAL A 115 -0.20 3.52 -4.64
C VAL A 115 -1.48 2.87 -5.13
N PHE A 116 -2.50 3.68 -5.44
CA PHE A 116 -3.79 3.18 -5.86
C PHE A 116 -3.69 2.43 -7.19
N ALA A 117 -3.01 3.01 -8.19
CA ALA A 117 -2.75 2.36 -9.48
C ALA A 117 -2.03 1.01 -9.31
N PHE A 118 -0.91 0.99 -8.56
CA PHE A 118 -0.18 -0.25 -8.28
C PHE A 118 -1.07 -1.29 -7.61
N MET A 119 -1.86 -0.87 -6.62
CA MET A 119 -2.74 -1.77 -5.90
C MET A 119 -3.90 -2.28 -6.72
N THR A 120 -4.44 -1.47 -7.63
CA THR A 120 -5.48 -1.94 -8.52
C THR A 120 -4.94 -3.01 -9.48
N PHE A 121 -3.71 -2.87 -9.97
CA PHE A 121 -3.04 -3.95 -10.72
C PHE A 121 -2.85 -5.19 -9.84
N PHE A 122 -2.37 -5.01 -8.62
CA PHE A 122 -2.15 -6.08 -7.66
C PHE A 122 -3.44 -6.86 -7.35
N VAL A 123 -4.55 -6.16 -7.12
CA VAL A 123 -5.87 -6.75 -6.85
C VAL A 123 -6.35 -7.56 -8.05
N ALA A 124 -6.13 -7.07 -9.28
CA ALA A 124 -6.43 -7.82 -10.50
C ALA A 124 -5.67 -9.17 -10.55
N GLN A 125 -4.39 -9.19 -10.15
CA GLN A 125 -3.62 -10.45 -10.06
C GLN A 125 -4.11 -11.33 -8.91
N PHE A 126 -4.37 -10.74 -7.74
CA PHE A 126 -4.83 -11.44 -6.56
C PHE A 126 -6.16 -12.18 -6.78
N LEU A 127 -7.10 -11.54 -7.48
CA LEU A 127 -8.43 -12.05 -7.76
C LEU A 127 -8.56 -12.75 -9.13
N HIS A 128 -7.47 -12.83 -9.90
CA HIS A 128 -7.48 -13.37 -11.28
C HIS A 128 -8.52 -12.68 -12.16
N ALA A 129 -8.58 -11.34 -12.09
CA ALA A 129 -9.57 -10.55 -12.78
C ALA A 129 -9.46 -10.74 -14.31
N VAL A 130 -10.61 -10.93 -14.95
CA VAL A 130 -10.76 -11.03 -16.41
C VAL A 130 -11.71 -9.94 -16.92
N PRO A 131 -11.70 -9.61 -18.23
CA PRO A 131 -12.47 -8.49 -18.77
C PRO A 131 -13.98 -8.56 -18.47
N ALA A 132 -14.54 -9.78 -18.43
CA ALA A 132 -15.95 -10.01 -18.12
C ALA A 132 -16.38 -9.51 -16.72
N GLN A 133 -15.44 -9.42 -15.77
CA GLN A 133 -15.71 -8.98 -14.40
C GLN A 133 -15.58 -7.45 -14.24
N LEU A 134 -15.01 -6.75 -15.22
CA LEU A 134 -14.72 -5.31 -15.12
C LEU A 134 -15.93 -4.45 -14.75
N PRO A 135 -17.14 -4.64 -15.31
CA PRO A 135 -18.29 -3.82 -14.94
C PRO A 135 -18.61 -3.90 -13.44
N GLU A 136 -18.57 -5.11 -12.88
CA GLU A 136 -18.80 -5.33 -11.45
C GLU A 136 -17.69 -4.73 -10.60
N LEU A 137 -16.42 -4.97 -10.95
CA LEU A 137 -15.27 -4.45 -10.20
C LEU A 137 -15.22 -2.92 -10.23
N TYR A 138 -15.58 -2.29 -11.34
CA TYR A 138 -15.68 -0.83 -11.45
C TYR A 138 -16.78 -0.29 -10.55
N GLY A 139 -17.96 -0.90 -10.59
CA GLY A 139 -19.08 -0.57 -9.72
C GLY A 139 -18.68 -0.66 -8.24
N ALA A 140 -18.05 -1.76 -7.83
CA ALA A 140 -17.61 -1.99 -6.46
C ALA A 140 -16.56 -0.98 -5.98
N VAL A 141 -15.58 -0.64 -6.83
CA VAL A 141 -14.56 0.39 -6.53
C VAL A 141 -15.22 1.75 -6.36
N LEU A 142 -16.05 2.18 -7.32
CA LEU A 142 -16.70 3.49 -7.28
C LEU A 142 -17.62 3.62 -6.07
N LEU A 143 -18.46 2.60 -5.83
CA LEU A 143 -19.36 2.57 -4.68
C LEU A 143 -18.60 2.63 -3.37
N SER A 144 -17.53 1.84 -3.22
CA SER A 144 -16.71 1.83 -2.01
C SER A 144 -15.96 3.14 -1.78
N LEU A 145 -15.47 3.79 -2.83
CA LEU A 145 -14.86 5.12 -2.74
C LEU A 145 -15.87 6.19 -2.33
N LEU A 146 -17.11 6.12 -2.83
CA LEU A 146 -18.20 7.01 -2.41
C LEU A 146 -18.55 6.78 -0.95
N THR A 147 -18.69 5.52 -0.52
CA THR A 147 -18.98 5.17 0.88
C THR A 147 -17.86 5.62 1.82
N ALA A 148 -16.59 5.35 1.47
CA ALA A 148 -15.44 5.81 2.25
C ALA A 148 -15.37 7.34 2.31
N SER A 149 -15.71 8.03 1.22
CA SER A 149 -15.78 9.50 1.17
C SER A 149 -16.91 10.05 2.04
N ALA A 150 -18.08 9.40 2.06
CA ALA A 150 -19.19 9.78 2.92
C ALA A 150 -18.80 9.66 4.40
N VAL A 151 -18.09 8.59 4.79
CA VAL A 151 -17.57 8.42 6.16
C VAL A 151 -16.51 9.47 6.48
N ARG A 152 -15.54 9.67 5.59
CA ARG A 152 -14.41 10.59 5.82
C ARG A 152 -14.81 12.06 5.84
N PHE A 153 -15.62 12.51 4.89
CA PHE A 153 -15.92 13.92 4.67
C PHE A 153 -17.30 14.35 5.19
N GLY A 154 -18.25 13.42 5.28
CA GLY A 154 -19.60 13.65 5.80
C GLY A 154 -19.69 13.35 7.29
N LEU A 155 -19.61 12.06 7.65
CA LEU A 155 -19.86 11.59 9.00
C LEU A 155 -18.79 12.05 10.00
N TRP A 156 -17.50 11.90 9.66
CA TRP A 156 -16.41 12.12 10.60
C TRP A 156 -15.16 12.77 9.98
N CYS A 157 -15.30 14.03 9.59
CA CYS A 157 -14.22 14.86 9.03
C CYS A 157 -13.43 15.62 10.11
N TYR A 158 -12.72 14.89 10.99
CA TYR A 158 -11.99 15.53 12.10
C TYR A 158 -10.80 16.40 11.65
N GLU A 159 -10.31 16.22 10.41
CA GLU A 159 -9.21 17.01 9.83
C GLU A 159 -9.54 18.50 9.69
N ARG A 160 -10.83 18.89 9.68
CA ARG A 160 -11.23 20.30 9.67
C ARG A 160 -10.76 21.06 10.92
N ARG A 161 -10.50 20.32 12.01
CA ARG A 161 -10.10 20.88 13.30
C ARG A 161 -8.61 20.72 13.59
N THR A 162 -7.85 20.15 12.66
CA THR A 162 -6.39 19.98 12.80
C THR A 162 -5.69 20.97 11.89
N PRO A 163 -4.77 21.81 12.41
CA PRO A 163 -4.00 22.70 11.57
C PRO A 163 -3.17 21.89 10.57
N PRO A 164 -3.06 22.33 9.30
CA PRO A 164 -2.26 21.64 8.32
C PRO A 164 -0.80 21.59 8.78
N PRO A 165 -0.09 20.46 8.61
CA PRO A 165 1.32 20.39 8.92
C PRO A 165 2.09 21.39 8.04
N PRO A 166 3.19 21.99 8.55
CA PRO A 166 4.04 22.85 7.75
C PRO A 166 4.50 22.11 6.48
N VAL A 167 4.36 22.75 5.32
CA VAL A 167 4.82 22.17 4.05
C VAL A 167 6.34 22.30 4.00
N PRO A 168 7.11 21.20 3.95
CA PRO A 168 8.55 21.30 3.79
C PRO A 168 8.88 21.92 2.42
N LEU A 169 9.81 22.87 2.39
CA LEU A 169 10.30 23.44 1.14
C LEU A 169 10.87 22.33 0.24
N ALA A 170 10.32 22.21 -0.97
CA ALA A 170 10.82 21.27 -1.96
C ALA A 170 12.28 21.65 -2.32
N PRO A 171 13.22 20.70 -2.42
CA PRO A 171 14.55 20.99 -2.94
C PRO A 171 14.43 21.62 -4.33
N THR A 172 14.89 22.85 -4.47
CA THR A 172 14.97 23.53 -5.76
C THR A 172 16.25 23.10 -6.47
N GLY A 173 16.15 22.77 -7.77
CA GLY A 173 17.32 22.66 -8.65
C GLY A 173 17.73 21.25 -9.13
N GLU A 174 17.28 20.16 -8.49
CA GLU A 174 17.66 18.81 -8.93
C GLU A 174 16.81 18.32 -10.12
N ARG A 175 17.46 18.07 -11.27
CA ARG A 175 16.83 17.57 -12.50
C ARG A 175 17.33 16.18 -12.89
N GLY A 176 16.52 15.44 -13.64
CA GLY A 176 16.88 14.12 -14.17
C GLY A 176 17.26 13.12 -13.07
N LEU A 177 18.37 12.42 -13.28
CA LEU A 177 18.93 11.43 -12.34
C LEU A 177 19.59 12.08 -11.12
N ALA A 178 19.79 13.39 -11.06
CA ALA A 178 20.26 14.05 -9.83
C ALA A 178 19.19 13.98 -8.74
N ARG A 179 17.91 13.96 -9.12
CA ARG A 179 16.78 13.95 -8.18
C ARG A 179 16.59 12.59 -7.52
N ALA A 180 16.58 12.56 -6.18
CA ALA A 180 16.40 11.34 -5.39
C ALA A 180 15.14 10.53 -5.77
N THR A 181 14.01 11.18 -6.04
CA THR A 181 12.76 10.51 -6.46
C THR A 181 12.90 9.78 -7.79
N THR A 182 13.71 10.31 -8.72
CA THR A 182 13.95 9.68 -10.03
C THR A 182 14.85 8.45 -9.85
N ARG A 183 15.92 8.57 -9.05
CA ARG A 183 16.79 7.43 -8.70
C ARG A 183 16.00 6.31 -8.04
N GLN A 184 15.12 6.66 -7.10
CA GLN A 184 14.28 5.70 -6.40
C GLN A 184 13.27 5.01 -7.34
N ALA A 185 12.71 5.73 -8.31
CA ALA A 185 11.84 5.12 -9.33
C ALA A 185 12.59 4.09 -10.18
N VAL A 186 13.83 4.39 -10.60
CA VAL A 186 14.69 3.45 -11.31
C VAL A 186 15.02 2.24 -10.42
N GLN A 187 15.47 2.47 -9.18
CA GLN A 187 15.75 1.40 -8.21
C GLN A 187 14.54 0.48 -8.00
N ALA A 188 13.36 1.05 -7.75
CA ALA A 188 12.15 0.28 -7.50
C ALA A 188 11.73 -0.51 -8.75
N THR A 189 11.90 0.03 -9.95
CA THR A 189 11.59 -0.67 -11.21
C THR A 189 12.55 -1.83 -11.45
N VAL A 190 13.85 -1.63 -11.25
CA VAL A 190 14.86 -2.71 -11.39
C VAL A 190 14.64 -3.79 -10.32
N ALA A 191 14.40 -3.40 -9.08
CA ALA A 191 14.08 -4.32 -8.00
C ALA A 191 12.80 -5.12 -8.29
N ALA A 192 11.77 -4.47 -8.81
CA ALA A 192 10.52 -5.12 -9.20
C ALA A 192 10.72 -6.07 -10.39
N GLY A 193 11.60 -5.73 -11.34
CA GLY A 193 11.98 -6.63 -12.44
C GLY A 193 12.65 -7.90 -11.93
N PHE A 194 13.61 -7.75 -11.01
CA PHE A 194 14.21 -8.89 -10.31
C PHE A 194 13.16 -9.71 -9.55
N ALA A 195 12.30 -9.05 -8.77
CA ALA A 195 11.26 -9.72 -7.99
C ALA A 195 10.22 -10.42 -8.86
N LEU A 196 9.91 -9.89 -10.05
CA LEU A 196 9.02 -10.50 -11.01
C LEU A 196 9.61 -11.81 -11.54
N VAL A 197 10.87 -11.77 -12.01
CA VAL A 197 11.54 -12.96 -12.55
C VAL A 197 11.74 -14.02 -11.48
N MET A 198 12.32 -13.63 -10.34
CA MET A 198 12.57 -14.58 -9.25
C MET A 198 11.28 -15.08 -8.60
N GLY A 199 10.26 -14.24 -8.49
CA GLY A 199 8.93 -14.63 -8.01
C GLY A 199 8.29 -15.67 -8.92
N GLN A 200 8.40 -15.53 -10.25
CA GLN A 200 7.92 -16.55 -11.18
C GLN A 200 8.63 -17.90 -11.03
N LEU A 201 9.92 -17.89 -10.67
CA LEU A 201 10.68 -19.11 -10.37
C LEU A 201 10.27 -19.77 -9.04
N VAL A 202 9.76 -18.99 -8.08
CA VAL A 202 9.22 -19.50 -6.80
C VAL A 202 7.79 -20.01 -6.98
N SER A 203 6.94 -19.23 -7.65
CA SER A 203 5.55 -19.56 -7.91
C SER A 203 5.05 -18.92 -9.21
N GLY A 204 4.58 -19.75 -10.14
CA GLY A 204 3.98 -19.29 -11.41
C GLY A 204 2.72 -18.44 -11.21
N ASP A 205 1.99 -18.64 -10.12
CA ASP A 205 0.70 -17.98 -9.87
C ASP A 205 0.78 -16.83 -8.87
N ARG A 206 1.80 -16.80 -8.00
CA ARG A 206 1.84 -15.88 -6.84
C ARG A 206 2.99 -14.86 -6.85
N TRP A 207 3.78 -14.83 -7.92
CA TRP A 207 4.90 -13.88 -8.18
C TRP A 207 4.56 -12.39 -7.90
N TYR A 208 3.29 -12.00 -8.01
CA TYR A 208 2.84 -10.64 -7.73
C TYR A 208 3.06 -10.23 -6.26
N TRP A 209 3.21 -11.19 -5.33
CA TRP A 209 3.56 -10.92 -3.94
C TRP A 209 5.02 -10.50 -3.75
N ALA A 210 5.99 -11.08 -4.47
CA ALA A 210 7.37 -10.58 -4.44
C ALA A 210 7.44 -9.13 -4.94
N VAL A 211 6.77 -8.82 -6.06
CA VAL A 211 6.73 -7.46 -6.59
C VAL A 211 6.03 -6.51 -5.62
N GLY A 212 4.92 -6.94 -5.02
CA GLY A 212 4.23 -6.22 -3.94
C GLY A 212 5.13 -5.95 -2.73
N ALA A 213 5.95 -6.92 -2.36
CA ALA A 213 6.90 -6.77 -1.26
C ALA A 213 7.97 -5.74 -1.57
N THR A 214 8.62 -5.84 -2.72
CA THR A 214 9.58 -4.84 -3.18
C THR A 214 8.99 -3.43 -3.21
N TRP A 215 7.81 -3.27 -3.83
CA TRP A 215 7.21 -1.95 -4.02
C TRP A 215 6.91 -1.24 -2.69
N TRP A 216 6.34 -1.95 -1.73
CA TRP A 216 6.06 -1.43 -0.39
C TRP A 216 7.30 -1.13 0.45
N ILE A 217 8.42 -1.81 0.20
CA ILE A 217 9.69 -1.52 0.85
C ILE A 217 10.24 -0.17 0.39
N PHE A 218 10.02 0.20 -0.88
CA PHE A 218 10.38 1.53 -1.39
C PHE A 218 9.38 2.62 -1.01
N VAL A 219 8.18 2.31 -0.52
CA VAL A 219 7.22 3.32 -0.08
C VAL A 219 7.78 4.07 1.14
N ASN A 220 7.74 5.41 1.12
CA ASN A 220 8.12 6.26 2.26
C ASN A 220 9.52 5.93 2.82
N THR A 221 10.47 5.63 1.94
CA THR A 221 11.91 5.58 2.26
C THR A 221 12.63 6.58 1.39
N THR A 222 13.71 7.17 1.90
CA THR A 222 14.48 8.21 1.21
C THR A 222 15.96 7.87 1.10
N SER A 223 16.43 6.89 1.87
CA SER A 223 17.83 6.44 1.87
C SER A 223 17.95 4.92 1.82
N ARG A 224 19.18 4.46 1.56
CA ARG A 224 19.58 3.05 1.66
C ARG A 224 19.19 2.45 3.02
N GLY A 225 19.65 3.04 4.12
CA GLY A 225 19.42 2.51 5.47
C GLY A 225 17.94 2.37 5.80
N GLU A 226 17.13 3.39 5.48
CA GLU A 226 15.68 3.33 5.68
C GLU A 226 15.03 2.19 4.89
N THR A 227 15.46 1.98 3.64
CA THR A 227 14.95 0.90 2.79
C THR A 227 15.31 -0.47 3.33
N LEU A 228 16.54 -0.67 3.83
CA LEU A 228 16.97 -1.93 4.44
C LEU A 228 16.21 -2.23 5.73
N VAL A 229 16.09 -1.25 6.63
CA VAL A 229 15.32 -1.40 7.88
C VAL A 229 13.86 -1.70 7.57
N ARG A 230 13.29 -1.07 6.54
CA ARG A 230 11.91 -1.33 6.11
C ARG A 230 11.75 -2.73 5.52
N GLY A 231 12.72 -3.20 4.74
CA GLY A 231 12.79 -4.59 4.26
C GLY A 231 12.79 -5.59 5.41
N PHE A 232 13.68 -5.42 6.38
CA PHE A 232 13.74 -6.28 7.57
C PHE A 232 12.44 -6.28 8.37
N ARG A 233 11.89 -5.10 8.66
CA ARG A 233 10.61 -4.97 9.39
C ARG A 233 9.44 -5.59 8.62
N ARG A 234 9.48 -5.56 7.28
CA ARG A 234 8.50 -6.26 6.43
C ARG A 234 8.55 -7.76 6.66
N VAL A 235 9.74 -8.35 6.50
CA VAL A 235 9.96 -9.80 6.65
C VAL A 235 9.53 -10.25 8.05
N LEU A 236 9.97 -9.53 9.09
CA LEU A 236 9.59 -9.84 10.46
C LEU A 236 8.06 -9.78 10.68
N GLY A 237 7.41 -8.73 10.17
CA GLY A 237 5.95 -8.60 10.27
C GLY A 237 5.21 -9.72 9.55
N THR A 238 5.70 -10.15 8.39
CA THR A 238 5.12 -11.27 7.64
C THR A 238 5.34 -12.62 8.34
N VAL A 239 6.51 -12.89 8.90
CA VAL A 239 6.75 -14.12 9.69
C VAL A 239 5.80 -14.20 10.88
N LEU A 240 5.67 -13.11 11.64
CA LEU A 240 4.76 -13.06 12.79
C LEU A 240 3.28 -13.15 12.35
N GLY A 241 2.93 -12.52 11.24
CA GLY A 241 1.61 -12.59 10.62
C GLY A 241 1.24 -14.03 10.25
N ILE A 242 2.11 -14.73 9.54
CA ILE A 242 1.93 -16.13 9.15
C ILE A 242 1.76 -17.04 10.36
N ALA A 243 2.60 -16.87 11.38
CA ALA A 243 2.49 -17.65 12.62
C ALA A 243 1.13 -17.43 13.31
N LEU A 244 0.66 -16.18 13.36
CA LEU A 244 -0.65 -15.84 13.91
C LEU A 244 -1.81 -16.33 13.02
N GLY A 245 -1.62 -16.31 11.71
CA GLY A 245 -2.54 -16.85 10.71
C GLY A 245 -2.84 -18.31 10.88
N LEU A 246 -1.78 -19.11 11.06
CA LEU A 246 -1.90 -20.53 11.37
C LEU A 246 -2.69 -20.76 12.67
N ALA A 247 -2.50 -19.91 13.67
CA ALA A 247 -3.17 -20.05 14.96
C ALA A 247 -4.63 -19.55 14.96
N VAL A 248 -4.98 -18.57 14.13
CA VAL A 248 -6.26 -17.86 14.22
C VAL A 248 -7.06 -17.89 12.91
N ALA A 249 -6.45 -17.65 11.76
CA ALA A 249 -7.15 -17.61 10.47
C ALA A 249 -7.52 -19.01 9.96
N VAL A 250 -6.66 -20.02 10.17
CA VAL A 250 -6.95 -21.41 9.76
C VAL A 250 -8.13 -22.00 10.54
N PRO A 251 -8.20 -21.90 11.89
CA PRO A 251 -9.31 -22.50 12.65
C PRO A 251 -10.67 -21.85 12.41
N VAL A 252 -10.72 -20.57 12.03
CA VAL A 252 -11.97 -19.84 11.78
C VAL A 252 -12.42 -19.90 10.32
N ALA A 253 -11.69 -20.60 9.46
CA ALA A 253 -12.02 -20.73 8.05
C ALA A 253 -13.44 -21.29 7.87
N GLY A 254 -14.25 -20.63 7.04
CA GLY A 254 -15.66 -20.95 6.82
C GLY A 254 -16.63 -20.29 7.80
N ALA A 255 -16.17 -19.73 8.93
CA ALA A 255 -17.02 -19.01 9.87
C ALA A 255 -17.09 -17.51 9.50
N ALA A 256 -18.21 -17.10 8.87
CA ALA A 256 -18.36 -15.75 8.33
C ALA A 256 -18.25 -14.64 9.39
N VAL A 257 -18.93 -14.78 10.54
CA VAL A 257 -18.94 -13.75 11.59
C VAL A 257 -17.57 -13.59 12.26
N PRO A 258 -16.91 -14.67 12.75
CA PRO A 258 -15.54 -14.55 13.28
C PRO A 258 -14.55 -13.96 12.28
N THR A 259 -14.64 -14.36 11.01
CA THR A 259 -13.77 -13.84 9.94
C THR A 259 -13.98 -12.34 9.74
N ALA A 260 -15.23 -11.86 9.70
CA ALA A 260 -15.54 -10.44 9.56
C ALA A 260 -15.00 -9.62 10.75
N VAL A 261 -15.12 -10.14 11.98
CA VAL A 261 -14.56 -9.50 13.18
C VAL A 261 -13.04 -9.41 13.10
N LEU A 262 -12.37 -10.50 12.71
CA LEU A 262 -10.91 -10.51 12.57
C LEU A 262 -10.42 -9.59 11.45
N VAL A 263 -11.16 -9.50 10.33
CA VAL A 263 -10.89 -8.53 9.27
C VAL A 263 -10.96 -7.11 9.81
N ALA A 264 -12.00 -6.77 10.59
CA ALA A 264 -12.11 -5.46 11.22
C ALA A 264 -10.97 -5.17 12.21
N VAL A 265 -10.54 -6.17 12.99
CA VAL A 265 -9.37 -6.06 13.89
C VAL A 265 -8.08 -5.85 13.08
N CYS A 266 -7.90 -6.53 11.95
CA CYS A 266 -6.75 -6.33 11.08
C CYS A 266 -6.75 -4.92 10.47
N VAL A 267 -7.88 -4.44 9.95
CA VAL A 267 -8.02 -3.06 9.44
C VAL A 267 -7.68 -2.05 10.54
N PHE A 268 -8.20 -2.25 11.75
CA PHE A 268 -7.83 -1.42 12.91
C PHE A 268 -6.31 -1.45 13.15
N GLY A 269 -5.73 -2.65 13.22
CA GLY A 269 -4.30 -2.86 13.47
C GLY A 269 -3.41 -2.18 12.43
N ILE A 270 -3.78 -2.25 11.13
CA ILE A 270 -3.08 -1.58 10.03
C ILE A 270 -3.02 -0.08 10.28
N PHE A 271 -4.16 0.56 10.53
CA PHE A 271 -4.24 2.01 10.67
C PHE A 271 -3.64 2.50 11.99
N TYR A 272 -3.87 1.77 13.09
CA TYR A 272 -3.40 2.15 14.42
C TYR A 272 -1.88 2.08 14.55
N SER A 273 -1.25 1.07 13.93
CA SER A 273 0.19 0.83 14.04
C SER A 273 1.03 1.50 12.95
N ALA A 274 0.42 1.96 11.84
CA ALA A 274 1.14 2.50 10.68
C ALA A 274 2.15 3.61 11.00
N ALA A 275 1.82 4.50 11.94
CA ALA A 275 2.69 5.63 12.32
C ALA A 275 3.83 5.24 13.27
N VAL A 276 3.73 4.09 13.95
CA VAL A 276 4.64 3.73 15.08
C VAL A 276 5.47 2.48 14.82
N SER A 277 4.94 1.51 14.08
CA SER A 277 5.64 0.24 13.81
C SER A 277 5.19 -0.39 12.51
N TYR A 278 6.10 -0.38 11.53
CA TYR A 278 5.90 -1.06 10.27
C TYR A 278 5.75 -2.59 10.44
N THR A 279 6.41 -3.18 11.44
CA THR A 279 6.30 -4.62 11.74
C THR A 279 4.88 -4.99 12.17
N TRP A 280 4.28 -4.25 13.10
CA TRP A 280 2.91 -4.50 13.57
C TRP A 280 1.89 -4.26 12.47
N MET A 281 2.09 -3.22 11.65
CA MET A 281 1.25 -2.95 10.50
C MET A 281 1.30 -4.11 9.50
N MET A 282 2.51 -4.60 9.17
CA MET A 282 2.68 -5.70 8.22
C MET A 282 2.16 -7.04 8.76
N LEU A 283 2.22 -7.27 10.06
CA LEU A 283 1.55 -8.41 10.70
C LEU A 283 0.04 -8.34 10.42
N SER A 284 -0.60 -7.21 10.69
CA SER A 284 -2.04 -7.03 10.41
C SER A 284 -2.38 -7.12 8.93
N VAL A 285 -1.53 -6.62 8.03
CA VAL A 285 -1.71 -6.80 6.57
C VAL A 285 -1.61 -8.27 6.17
N THR A 286 -0.66 -9.00 6.75
CA THR A 286 -0.44 -10.42 6.42
C THR A 286 -1.62 -11.25 6.87
N LEU A 287 -2.07 -11.06 8.12
CA LEU A 287 -3.25 -11.73 8.66
C LEU A 287 -4.52 -11.37 7.88
N LEU A 288 -4.70 -10.09 7.50
CA LEU A 288 -5.80 -9.68 6.62
C LEU A 288 -5.80 -10.47 5.31
N ALA A 289 -4.63 -10.58 4.66
CA ALA A 289 -4.53 -11.28 3.39
C ALA A 289 -4.83 -12.79 3.51
N GLU A 290 -4.47 -13.41 4.64
CA GLU A 290 -4.78 -14.81 4.94
C GLU A 290 -6.27 -15.03 5.19
N LEU A 291 -6.92 -14.12 5.92
CA LEU A 291 -8.38 -14.15 6.10
C LEU A 291 -9.11 -13.99 4.75
N LEU A 292 -8.61 -13.12 3.87
CA LEU A 292 -9.14 -12.98 2.51
C LEU A 292 -8.95 -14.28 1.70
N TYR A 293 -7.82 -14.97 1.83
CA TYR A 293 -7.66 -16.29 1.21
C TYR A 293 -8.59 -17.35 1.79
N GLY A 294 -8.84 -17.31 3.11
CA GLY A 294 -9.81 -18.18 3.75
C GLY A 294 -11.22 -17.96 3.20
N LEU A 295 -11.62 -16.68 3.02
CA LEU A 295 -12.90 -16.32 2.41
C LEU A 295 -13.00 -16.76 0.93
N LEU A 296 -11.89 -16.69 0.20
CA LEU A 296 -11.82 -17.12 -1.20
C LEU A 296 -11.67 -18.65 -1.35
N GLY A 297 -11.56 -19.40 -0.25
CA GLY A 297 -11.42 -20.86 -0.28
C GLY A 297 -10.07 -21.37 -0.78
N VAL A 298 -9.03 -20.53 -0.77
CA VAL A 298 -7.70 -20.85 -1.30
C VAL A 298 -6.60 -20.85 -0.23
N LEU A 299 -6.98 -20.80 1.05
CA LEU A 299 -6.03 -20.83 2.15
C LEU A 299 -5.52 -22.27 2.37
N ASP A 300 -4.21 -22.44 2.19
CA ASP A 300 -3.49 -23.70 2.39
C ASP A 300 -2.19 -23.39 3.17
N PRO A 301 -1.79 -24.17 4.20
CA PRO A 301 -0.50 -24.00 4.86
C PRO A 301 0.70 -23.87 3.91
N ALA A 302 0.71 -24.59 2.77
CA ALA A 302 1.79 -24.46 1.79
C ALA A 302 1.85 -23.05 1.16
N LEU A 303 0.70 -22.40 0.98
CA LEU A 303 0.61 -21.01 0.49
C LEU A 303 1.34 -20.04 1.42
N LEU A 304 1.31 -20.28 2.74
CA LEU A 304 1.99 -19.42 3.71
C LEU A 304 3.52 -19.53 3.57
N GLY A 305 4.04 -20.73 3.28
CA GLY A 305 5.45 -20.93 2.93
C GLY A 305 5.85 -20.13 1.69
N VAL A 306 5.01 -20.16 0.65
CA VAL A 306 5.21 -19.34 -0.57
C VAL A 306 5.18 -17.86 -0.23
N ARG A 307 4.28 -17.39 0.64
CA ARG A 307 4.25 -15.97 1.05
C ARG A 307 5.53 -15.50 1.71
N LEU A 308 6.13 -16.35 2.54
CA LEU A 308 7.42 -16.04 3.16
C LEU A 308 8.52 -15.95 2.10
N ALA A 309 8.58 -16.91 1.18
CA ALA A 309 9.55 -16.92 0.09
C ALA A 309 9.42 -15.68 -0.81
N GLU A 310 8.21 -15.37 -1.28
CA GLU A 310 7.91 -14.19 -2.11
C GLU A 310 8.31 -12.89 -1.39
N THR A 311 8.03 -12.79 -0.09
CA THR A 311 8.42 -11.61 0.71
C THR A 311 9.94 -11.49 0.83
N GLY A 312 10.64 -12.62 0.99
CA GLY A 312 12.10 -12.69 0.99
C GLY A 312 12.70 -12.27 -0.35
N VAL A 313 12.17 -12.77 -1.47
CA VAL A 313 12.58 -12.37 -2.83
C VAL A 313 12.39 -10.86 -3.02
N GLY A 314 11.24 -10.33 -2.61
CA GLY A 314 10.97 -8.91 -2.74
C GLY A 314 11.92 -8.03 -1.89
N ALA A 315 12.26 -8.48 -0.69
CA ALA A 315 13.23 -7.81 0.18
C ALA A 315 14.66 -7.89 -0.37
N LEU A 316 15.05 -9.03 -0.93
CA LEU A 316 16.33 -9.21 -1.61
C LEU A 316 16.45 -8.30 -2.83
N GLY A 317 15.41 -8.22 -3.67
CA GLY A 317 15.37 -7.31 -4.81
C GLY A 317 15.55 -5.85 -4.40
N ALA A 318 14.90 -5.43 -3.31
CA ALA A 318 15.06 -4.08 -2.77
C ALA A 318 16.49 -3.83 -2.25
N LEU A 319 17.07 -4.79 -1.50
CA LEU A 319 18.46 -4.75 -1.03
C LEU A 319 19.43 -4.58 -2.20
N LEU A 320 19.34 -5.45 -3.22
CA LEU A 320 20.22 -5.42 -4.39
C LEU A 320 20.12 -4.07 -5.12
N ALA A 321 18.90 -3.56 -5.33
CA ALA A 321 18.72 -2.30 -6.03
C ALA A 321 19.29 -1.10 -5.26
N VAL A 322 19.06 -0.99 -3.94
CA VAL A 322 19.59 0.16 -3.20
C VAL A 322 21.12 0.12 -3.06
N VAL A 323 21.72 -1.07 -3.06
CA VAL A 323 23.18 -1.25 -3.00
C VAL A 323 23.84 -1.02 -4.36
N LEU A 324 23.26 -1.53 -5.44
CA LEU A 324 23.93 -1.59 -6.76
C LEU A 324 23.44 -0.53 -7.75
N VAL A 325 22.20 -0.06 -7.65
CA VAL A 325 21.58 0.83 -8.65
C VAL A 325 21.49 2.25 -8.10
N LEU A 326 22.24 3.19 -8.67
CA LEU A 326 22.18 4.63 -8.35
C LEU A 326 22.13 4.94 -6.82
N PRO A 327 23.18 4.60 -6.05
CA PRO A 327 23.29 4.84 -4.61
C PRO A 327 22.64 6.11 -4.07
N ILE A 328 21.82 6.01 -3.01
CA ILE A 328 21.43 7.15 -2.17
C ILE A 328 21.90 6.86 -0.74
N THR A 329 23.08 7.38 -0.39
CA THR A 329 23.69 7.09 0.92
C THR A 329 22.96 7.83 2.04
N THR A 330 22.78 7.15 3.17
CA THR A 330 22.17 7.76 4.35
C THR A 330 22.97 8.98 4.82
N HIS A 331 24.31 8.93 4.71
CA HIS A 331 25.16 10.08 5.01
C HIS A 331 24.83 11.31 4.16
N ALA A 332 24.70 11.17 2.83
CA ALA A 332 24.37 12.30 1.96
C ALA A 332 22.97 12.89 2.27
N THR A 333 21.99 12.03 2.59
CA THR A 333 20.66 12.51 2.99
C THR A 333 20.66 13.22 4.33
N THR A 334 21.43 12.73 5.30
CA THR A 334 21.58 13.35 6.63
C THR A 334 22.30 14.69 6.52
N ASP A 335 23.40 14.76 5.77
CA ASP A 335 24.17 15.98 5.57
C ASP A 335 23.35 17.07 4.86
N ALA A 336 22.60 16.71 3.81
CA ALA A 336 21.69 17.63 3.13
C ALA A 336 20.61 18.20 4.06
N TRP A 337 20.08 17.38 4.98
CA TRP A 337 19.13 17.82 6.00
C TRP A 337 19.78 18.77 7.01
N ILE A 338 20.99 18.47 7.49
CA ILE A 338 21.75 19.33 8.41
C ILE A 338 22.02 20.69 7.76
N GLN A 339 22.54 20.72 6.53
CA GLN A 339 22.80 21.96 5.82
C GLN A 339 21.54 22.80 5.60
N ARG A 340 20.38 22.16 5.43
CA ARG A 340 19.10 22.87 5.31
C ARG A 340 18.68 23.46 6.64
N ALA A 341 18.75 22.70 7.72
CA ALA A 341 18.44 23.20 9.07
C ALA A 341 19.32 24.41 9.42
N LEU A 342 20.63 24.33 9.14
CA LEU A 342 21.57 25.43 9.36
C LEU A 342 21.24 26.68 8.53
N ARG A 343 20.84 26.53 7.27
CA ARG A 343 20.40 27.66 6.43
C ARG A 343 19.11 28.30 6.92
N CYS A 344 18.14 27.50 7.36
CA CYS A 344 16.90 28.02 7.94
C CYS A 344 17.17 28.80 9.24
N VAL A 345 18.05 28.29 10.11
CA VAL A 345 18.45 29.00 11.33
C VAL A 345 19.12 30.34 10.98
N HIS A 346 20.11 30.34 10.07
CA HIS A 346 20.77 31.58 9.64
C HIS A 346 19.79 32.61 9.08
N ALA A 347 18.82 32.17 8.27
CA ALA A 347 17.81 33.06 7.69
C ALA A 347 16.82 33.62 8.73
N CYS A 348 16.63 32.96 9.86
CA CYS A 348 15.81 33.47 10.96
C CYS A 348 16.59 34.38 11.92
N THR A 349 17.92 34.28 11.95
CA THR A 349 18.79 35.07 12.85
C THR A 349 19.43 36.30 12.18
N ALA A 350 19.30 36.41 10.85
CA ALA A 350 19.76 37.57 10.06
C ALA A 350 18.65 38.61 9.93
#